data_AF-A0A0G1WET9-F1
#
_entry.id   AF-A0A0G1WET9-F1
#
_cell.length_a   1.000
_cell.length_b   1.000
_cell.length_c   1.000
_cell.angle_alpha   90.00
_cell.angle_beta   90.00
_cell.angle_gamma   90.00
#
_symmetry.space_group_name_H-M   'P 1'
#
loop_
_entity.id
_entity.type
_entity.pdbx_description
1 polymer ?
#
loop_
_entity_poly.entity_id
_entity_poly.type
_entity_poly.pdbx_seq_one_letter_code
_entity_poly.pdbx_strand_id
1 'polypeptide(L)'
;MGYITYDQQTVNSQYAGQEVDIKTKVGAIFKIVSLFAFMGLLGGFLVLRKYFFSTSVNSVSLNDSWGNLEFRIPYKNTLYENFGFVQDPRVTIPLKTIQGFVNTTFLLDSGAVVTTMPLQAAHDTGVDLSRAKRITLQGFSGVPAFVIKSFQKY
;
A
#
# COMPACT_ATOMS: atom_id res chain seq x y z
N MET A 1 84.02 26.97 15.78
CA MET A 1 82.96 26.19 15.14
C MET A 1 82.50 25.14 16.14
N GLY A 2 81.39 25.39 16.82
CA GLY A 2 80.78 24.42 17.73
C GLY A 2 79.65 23.71 17.01
N TYR A 3 79.66 22.39 17.02
CA TYR A 3 78.54 21.58 16.54
C TYR A 3 77.51 21.47 17.66
N ILE A 4 76.26 21.85 17.37
CA ILE A 4 75.11 21.60 18.24
C ILE A 4 74.43 20.35 17.68
N THR A 5 74.57 19.24 18.38
CA THR A 5 73.79 18.02 18.15
C THR A 5 72.43 18.21 18.80
N TYR A 6 71.35 18.19 18.02
CA TYR A 6 69.99 18.12 18.55
C TYR A 6 69.63 16.66 18.77
N ASP A 7 69.41 16.27 20.03
CA ASP A 7 68.89 14.97 20.39
C ASP A 7 67.49 14.78 19.79
N GLN A 8 67.43 13.87 18.83
CA GLN A 8 66.22 13.47 18.13
C GLN A 8 65.47 12.42 18.96
N GLN A 9 65.07 12.76 20.19
CA GLN A 9 64.23 11.92 21.03
C GLN A 9 63.25 12.78 21.78
N THR A 10 62.02 12.92 21.25
CA THR A 10 60.75 13.16 22.00
C THR A 10 59.58 13.61 21.09
N VAL A 11 59.45 13.14 19.85
CA VAL A 11 58.25 13.42 19.03
C VAL A 11 57.20 12.29 19.09
N ASN A 12 57.56 11.11 19.59
CA ASN A 12 56.66 9.94 19.62
C ASN A 12 55.89 9.74 20.94
N SER A 13 55.91 10.70 21.87
CA SER A 13 55.30 10.53 23.20
C SER A 13 54.05 11.39 23.44
N GLN A 14 53.59 12.18 22.46
CA GLN A 14 52.43 13.08 22.67
C GLN A 14 51.06 12.50 22.29
N TYR A 15 50.98 11.24 21.85
CA TYR A 15 49.71 10.55 21.62
C TYR A 15 49.37 9.49 22.69
N ALA A 16 50.17 9.37 23.74
CA ALA A 16 49.93 8.45 24.84
C ALA A 16 49.60 9.24 26.11
N GLY A 17 48.31 9.40 26.39
CA GLY A 17 47.83 9.84 27.70
C GLY A 17 47.34 11.28 27.80
N GLN A 18 46.45 11.72 26.92
CA GLN A 18 45.44 12.68 27.38
C GLN A 18 44.44 11.90 28.24
N GLU A 19 44.54 12.05 29.57
CA GLU A 19 43.46 11.69 30.49
C GLU A 19 42.20 12.42 30.02
N VAL A 20 41.34 11.70 29.30
CA VAL A 20 40.05 12.24 28.85
C VAL A 20 39.28 12.63 30.11
N ASP A 21 39.01 13.93 30.25
CA ASP A 21 38.29 14.53 31.38
C ASP A 21 37.05 13.69 31.71
N ILE A 22 36.88 13.37 32.99
CA ILE A 22 35.81 12.52 33.51
C ILE A 22 34.43 13.06 33.07
N LYS A 23 34.29 14.39 32.98
CA LYS A 23 33.07 15.05 32.48
C LYS A 23 32.77 14.68 31.02
N THR A 24 33.80 14.59 30.19
CA THR A 24 33.68 14.21 28.77
C THR A 24 33.29 12.73 28.62
N LYS A 25 33.86 11.85 29.44
CA LYS A 25 33.50 10.42 29.45
C LYS A 25 32.04 10.20 29.88
N VAL A 26 31.62 10.85 30.97
CA VAL A 26 30.24 10.77 31.46
C VAL A 26 29.25 11.36 30.46
N GLY A 27 29.58 12.49 29.83
CA GLY A 27 28.77 13.08 28.78
C GLY A 27 28.61 12.18 27.55
N ALA A 28 29.66 11.46 27.15
CA ALA A 28 29.60 10.50 26.05
C ALA A 28 28.72 9.29 26.39
N ILE A 29 28.85 8.73 27.60
CA ILE A 29 28.01 7.62 28.07
C ILE A 29 26.54 8.03 28.09
N PHE A 30 26.22 9.22 28.63
CA PHE A 30 24.85 9.71 28.66
C PHE A 30 24.25 9.85 27.26
N LYS A 31 25.01 10.36 26.28
CA LYS A 31 24.56 10.45 24.88
C LYS A 31 24.26 9.07 24.29
N ILE A 32 25.14 8.10 24.49
CA ILE A 32 24.96 6.74 23.98
C ILE A 32 23.72 6.09 24.61
N VAL A 33 23.58 6.17 25.94
CA VAL A 33 22.42 5.65 26.65
C VAL A 33 21.12 6.33 26.18
N SER A 34 21.13 7.64 25.98
CA SER A 34 19.98 8.38 25.49
C SER A 34 19.56 7.98 24.05
N LEU A 35 20.53 7.64 23.19
CA LEU A 35 20.27 7.17 21.83
C LEU A 35 19.57 5.80 21.85
N PHE A 36 20.06 4.88 22.67
CA PHE A 36 19.44 3.55 22.81
C PHE A 36 18.06 3.63 23.47
N ALA A 37 17.89 4.49 24.49
CA ALA A 37 16.59 4.74 25.10
C ALA A 37 15.59 5.31 24.09
N PHE A 38 16.01 6.25 23.24
CA PHE A 38 15.17 6.81 22.19
C PHE A 38 14.76 5.75 21.15
N MET A 39 15.69 4.90 20.70
CA MET A 39 15.36 3.80 19.79
C MET A 39 14.41 2.79 20.43
N GLY A 40 14.60 2.48 21.72
CA GLY A 40 13.69 1.62 22.48
C GLY A 40 12.28 2.20 22.58
N LEU A 41 12.17 3.50 22.86
CA LEU A 41 10.88 4.20 22.90
C LEU A 41 10.20 4.23 21.53
N LEU A 42 10.93 4.50 20.45
CA LEU A 42 10.40 4.46 19.08
C LEU A 42 9.91 3.07 18.70
N GLY A 43 10.71 2.04 18.97
CA GLY A 43 10.33 0.65 18.72
C GLY A 43 9.10 0.24 19.52
N GLY A 44 9.08 0.55 20.82
CA GLY A 44 7.94 0.31 21.70
C GLY A 44 6.69 1.03 21.23
N PHE A 45 6.81 2.30 20.83
CA PHE A 45 5.71 3.10 20.29
C PHE A 45 5.14 2.51 18.99
N LEU A 46 5.99 2.05 18.07
CA LEU A 46 5.53 1.44 16.81
C LEU A 46 4.81 0.10 17.04
N VAL A 47 5.30 -0.70 17.99
CA VAL A 47 4.65 -1.96 18.40
C VAL A 47 3.31 -1.66 19.05
N LEU A 48 3.27 -0.77 20.05
CA LEU A 48 2.03 -0.32 20.69
C LEU A 48 1.05 0.24 19.67
N ARG A 49 1.52 1.03 18.71
CA ARG A 49 0.69 1.58 17.62
C ARG A 49 0.04 0.47 16.81
N LYS A 50 0.78 -0.56 16.41
CA LYS A 50 0.24 -1.68 15.63
C LYS A 50 -0.85 -2.46 16.38
N TYR A 51 -0.70 -2.62 17.71
CA TYR A 51 -1.63 -3.42 18.51
C TYR A 51 -2.83 -2.63 19.06
N PHE A 52 -2.66 -1.35 19.39
CA PHE A 52 -3.72 -0.52 19.97
C PHE A 52 -4.44 0.39 18.98
N PHE A 53 -3.77 0.81 17.91
CA PHE A 53 -4.38 1.69 16.90
C PHE A 53 -4.67 0.87 15.65
N SER A 54 -5.88 0.29 15.61
CA SER A 54 -6.42 -0.31 14.40
C SER A 54 -6.45 0.76 13.30
N THR A 55 -5.63 0.58 12.26
CA THR A 55 -5.67 1.43 11.07
C THR A 55 -7.02 1.20 10.42
N SER A 56 -7.99 2.10 10.67
CA SER A 56 -9.27 2.09 9.97
C SER A 56 -8.96 2.35 8.50
N VAL A 57 -9.00 1.28 7.70
CA VAL A 57 -8.99 1.41 6.25
C VAL A 57 -10.39 1.88 5.85
N ASN A 58 -10.46 2.91 5.01
CA ASN A 58 -11.71 3.23 4.33
C ASN A 58 -12.24 1.91 3.74
N SER A 59 -13.54 1.66 3.88
CA SER A 59 -14.20 0.45 3.36
C SER A 59 -15.62 0.80 2.90
N VAL A 60 -16.12 0.06 1.91
CA VAL A 60 -17.54 0.09 1.52
C VAL A 60 -18.24 -1.08 2.21
N SER A 61 -19.44 -0.82 2.73
CA SER A 61 -20.31 -1.82 3.32
C SER A 61 -21.55 -2.02 2.45
N LEU A 62 -21.83 -3.27 2.09
CA LEU A 62 -23.10 -3.67 1.49
C LEU A 62 -23.98 -4.26 2.60
N ASN A 63 -25.18 -3.72 2.78
CA ASN A 63 -26.17 -4.20 3.75
C ASN A 63 -27.43 -4.64 3.03
N ASP A 64 -27.90 -5.85 3.30
CA ASP A 64 -29.21 -6.31 2.83
C ASP A 64 -30.27 -6.08 3.92
N SER A 65 -31.42 -5.55 3.51
CA SER A 65 -32.59 -5.25 4.35
C SER A 65 -33.19 -6.47 5.07
N TRP A 66 -32.79 -7.70 4.70
CA TRP A 66 -33.31 -8.95 5.27
C TRP A 66 -32.49 -9.56 6.43
N GLY A 67 -31.44 -8.88 6.90
CA GLY A 67 -30.81 -9.20 8.17
C GLY A 67 -29.29 -9.37 8.09
N ASN A 68 -28.58 -8.42 8.69
CA ASN A 68 -27.21 -8.47 9.22
C ASN A 68 -26.09 -9.13 8.39
N LEU A 69 -26.28 -9.39 7.09
CA LEU A 69 -25.19 -9.78 6.22
C LEU A 69 -24.46 -8.52 5.75
N GLU A 70 -23.49 -8.09 6.55
CA GLU A 70 -22.62 -6.96 6.21
C GLU A 70 -21.39 -7.48 5.44
N PHE A 71 -21.28 -7.11 4.16
CA PHE A 71 -20.07 -7.39 3.38
C PHE A 71 -19.20 -6.14 3.28
N ARG A 72 -18.07 -6.13 3.99
CA ARG A 72 -17.10 -5.03 4.02
C ARG A 72 -15.93 -5.29 3.08
N ILE A 73 -15.69 -4.36 2.16
CA ILE A 73 -14.57 -4.44 1.21
C ILE A 73 -13.61 -3.28 1.47
N PRO A 74 -12.31 -3.55 1.72
CA PRO A 74 -11.33 -2.50 1.92
C PRO A 74 -11.03 -1.81 0.58
N TYR A 75 -10.88 -0.49 0.61
CA TYR A 75 -10.38 0.24 -0.55
C TYR A 75 -8.91 -0.08 -0.79
N LYS A 76 -8.51 -0.20 -2.06
CA LYS A 76 -7.11 -0.32 -2.47
C LYS A 76 -6.68 0.95 -3.18
N ASN A 77 -5.53 1.51 -2.77
CA ASN A 77 -4.88 2.60 -3.49
C ASN A 77 -4.33 2.06 -4.82
N THR A 78 -4.85 2.58 -5.93
CA THR A 78 -4.39 2.27 -7.29
C THR A 78 -3.86 3.55 -7.93
N LEU A 79 -2.67 3.48 -8.54
CA LEU A 79 -2.12 4.59 -9.29
C LEU A 79 -2.61 4.50 -10.74
N TYR A 80 -3.38 5.50 -11.17
CA TYR A 80 -3.82 5.65 -12.55
C TYR A 80 -3.00 6.73 -13.24
N GLU A 81 -2.58 6.46 -14.47
CA GLU A 81 -1.72 7.34 -15.27
C GLU A 81 -2.27 8.78 -15.38
N ASN A 82 -3.58 8.92 -15.60
CA ASN A 82 -4.22 10.21 -15.80
C ASN A 82 -4.94 10.78 -14.56
N PHE A 83 -5.01 10.03 -13.46
CA PHE A 83 -5.82 10.40 -12.28
C PHE A 83 -5.05 10.36 -10.96
N GLY A 84 -3.80 9.91 -10.96
CA GLY A 84 -3.00 9.78 -9.74
C GLY A 84 -3.50 8.64 -8.84
N PHE A 85 -3.34 8.80 -7.52
CA PHE A 85 -3.75 7.80 -6.54
C PHE A 85 -5.26 7.86 -6.31
N VAL A 86 -5.96 6.78 -6.67
CA VAL A 86 -7.40 6.62 -6.47
C VAL A 86 -7.65 5.43 -5.55
N GLN A 87 -8.60 5.59 -4.63
CA GLN A 87 -9.07 4.52 -3.75
C GLN A 87 -10.23 3.79 -4.41
N ASP A 88 -9.99 2.53 -4.78
CA ASP A 88 -10.99 1.71 -5.47
C ASP A 88 -11.42 0.52 -4.62
N PRO A 89 -12.73 0.30 -4.40
CA PRO A 89 -13.23 -0.90 -3.77
C PRO A 89 -13.29 -2.02 -4.83
N ARG A 90 -12.52 -3.09 -4.62
CA ARG A 90 -12.44 -4.23 -5.54
C ARG A 90 -12.83 -5.52 -4.83
N VAL A 91 -13.74 -6.28 -5.42
CA VAL A 91 -14.20 -7.56 -4.88
C VAL A 91 -13.79 -8.70 -5.81
N THR A 92 -13.23 -9.76 -5.24
CA THR A 92 -12.94 -10.99 -5.98
C THR A 92 -14.02 -12.02 -5.67
N ILE A 93 -14.74 -12.45 -6.70
CA ILE A 93 -15.80 -13.46 -6.60
C ILE A 93 -15.62 -14.53 -7.70
N PRO A 94 -16.06 -15.78 -7.47
CA PRO A 94 -16.02 -16.82 -8.48
C PRO A 94 -17.03 -16.53 -9.61
N LEU A 95 -16.52 -16.35 -10.83
CA LEU A 95 -17.30 -16.21 -12.04
C LEU A 95 -17.46 -17.58 -12.71
N LYS A 96 -18.69 -17.95 -13.08
CA LYS A 96 -18.95 -19.18 -13.83
C LYS A 96 -18.54 -19.01 -15.30
N THR A 97 -17.58 -19.80 -15.75
CA THR A 97 -17.12 -19.93 -17.13
C THR A 97 -17.55 -21.28 -17.72
N ILE A 98 -17.30 -21.49 -19.00
CA ILE A 98 -17.52 -22.79 -19.66
C ILE A 98 -16.57 -23.89 -19.14
N GLN A 99 -15.44 -23.52 -18.52
CA GLN A 99 -14.46 -24.45 -17.95
C GLN A 99 -14.61 -24.67 -16.44
N GLY A 100 -15.53 -23.97 -15.76
CA GLY A 100 -15.72 -24.07 -14.32
C GLY A 100 -15.87 -22.70 -13.66
N PHE A 101 -15.45 -22.56 -12.40
CA PHE A 101 -15.46 -21.28 -11.70
C PHE A 101 -14.06 -20.67 -11.70
N VAL A 102 -13.96 -19.40 -12.09
CA VAL A 102 -12.72 -18.64 -12.12
C VAL A 102 -12.86 -17.41 -11.23
N ASN A 103 -11.93 -17.26 -10.29
CA ASN A 103 -11.89 -16.08 -9.42
C ASN A 103 -11.63 -14.82 -10.25
N THR A 104 -12.62 -13.94 -10.31
CA THR A 104 -12.60 -12.71 -11.10
C THR A 104 -12.75 -11.51 -10.18
N THR A 105 -11.95 -10.47 -10.44
CA THR A 105 -11.99 -9.25 -9.63
C THR A 105 -12.81 -8.18 -10.33
N PHE A 106 -13.82 -7.68 -9.64
CA PHE A 106 -14.72 -6.62 -10.09
C PHE A 106 -14.44 -5.33 -9.32
N LEU A 107 -14.54 -4.21 -10.03
CA LEU A 107 -14.62 -2.89 -9.41
C LEU A 107 -16.07 -2.68 -8.94
N LEU A 108 -16.25 -2.25 -7.70
CA LEU A 108 -17.55 -1.79 -7.22
C LEU A 108 -17.68 -0.30 -7.50
N ASP A 109 -18.54 0.04 -8.45
CA ASP A 109 -18.78 1.42 -8.85
C ASP A 109 -20.27 1.76 -8.65
N SER A 110 -20.56 2.54 -7.60
CA SER A 110 -21.92 3.02 -7.33
C SER A 110 -22.36 4.14 -8.30
N GLY A 111 -21.43 4.73 -9.05
CA GLY A 111 -21.72 5.70 -10.10
C GLY A 111 -22.10 5.05 -11.43
N ALA A 112 -21.84 3.76 -11.61
CA ALA A 112 -22.20 3.04 -12.81
C ALA A 112 -23.70 2.71 -12.84
N VAL A 113 -24.38 3.11 -13.92
CA VAL A 113 -25.81 2.81 -14.12
C VAL A 113 -26.05 1.34 -14.49
N VAL A 114 -25.03 0.66 -15.02
CA VAL A 114 -25.10 -0.73 -15.46
C VAL A 114 -23.84 -1.48 -15.09
N THR A 115 -23.97 -2.76 -14.77
CA THR A 115 -22.83 -3.67 -14.61
C THR A 115 -22.26 -4.00 -15.98
N THR A 116 -20.94 -3.87 -16.12
CA THR A 116 -20.23 -4.19 -17.37
C THR A 116 -19.13 -5.20 -17.13
N MET A 117 -18.86 -6.03 -18.13
CA MET A 117 -17.77 -7.01 -18.13
C MET A 117 -16.94 -6.85 -19.41
N PRO A 118 -15.61 -7.04 -19.36
CA PRO A 118 -14.79 -7.06 -20.57
C PRO A 118 -15.26 -8.13 -21.56
N LEU A 119 -15.15 -7.83 -22.86
CA LEU A 119 -15.60 -8.71 -23.93
C LEU A 119 -15.02 -10.13 -23.81
N GLN A 120 -13.71 -10.22 -23.53
CA GLN A 120 -13.03 -11.50 -23.37
C GLN A 120 -13.64 -12.34 -22.24
N ALA A 121 -13.82 -11.73 -21.06
CA ALA A 121 -14.42 -12.43 -19.92
C ALA A 121 -15.87 -12.86 -20.22
N ALA A 122 -16.63 -12.08 -21.00
CA ALA A 122 -17.96 -12.47 -21.44
C ALA A 122 -17.92 -13.69 -22.38
N HIS A 123 -16.95 -13.79 -23.29
CA HIS A 123 -16.78 -14.99 -24.13
C HIS A 123 -16.51 -16.24 -23.28
N ASP A 124 -15.72 -16.12 -22.23
CA ASP A 124 -15.38 -17.24 -21.34
C ASP A 124 -16.61 -17.78 -20.58
N THR A 125 -17.67 -16.97 -20.42
CA THR A 125 -18.95 -17.40 -19.83
C THR A 125 -19.85 -18.19 -20.78
N GLY A 126 -19.52 -18.29 -22.07
CA GLY A 126 -20.33 -18.98 -23.08
C GLY A 126 -21.58 -18.21 -23.51
N VAL A 127 -21.67 -16.91 -23.17
CA VAL A 127 -22.73 -16.04 -23.66
C VAL A 127 -22.59 -15.85 -25.17
N ASP A 128 -23.66 -16.11 -25.92
CA ASP A 128 -23.70 -15.83 -27.36
C ASP A 128 -23.82 -14.32 -27.61
N LEU A 129 -22.68 -13.70 -27.93
CA LEU A 129 -22.58 -12.28 -28.24
C LEU A 129 -22.90 -11.96 -29.70
N SER A 130 -23.02 -12.96 -30.58
CA SER A 130 -23.27 -12.74 -32.01
C SER A 130 -24.65 -12.12 -32.29
N ARG A 131 -25.62 -12.40 -31.41
CA ARG A 131 -27.01 -11.91 -31.50
C ARG A 131 -27.29 -10.73 -30.57
N ALA A 132 -26.30 -10.35 -29.75
CA ALA A 132 -26.50 -9.35 -28.73
C ALA A 132 -26.45 -7.94 -29.32
N LYS A 133 -27.36 -7.07 -28.87
CA LYS A 133 -27.50 -5.72 -29.42
C LYS A 133 -26.32 -4.86 -29.00
N ARG A 134 -25.66 -4.20 -29.96
CA ARG A 134 -24.68 -3.17 -29.67
C ARG A 134 -25.38 -1.91 -29.15
N ILE A 135 -24.90 -1.40 -28.02
CA ILE A 135 -25.35 -0.12 -27.46
C ILE A 135 -24.13 0.75 -27.16
N THR A 136 -24.38 2.03 -26.93
CA THR A 136 -23.34 2.99 -26.55
C THR A 136 -23.56 3.37 -25.09
N LEU A 137 -22.52 3.26 -24.29
CA LEU A 137 -22.48 3.81 -22.94
C LEU A 137 -21.53 5.00 -22.93
N GLN A 138 -21.94 6.09 -22.28
CA GLN A 138 -21.08 7.25 -22.12
C GLN A 138 -20.44 7.17 -20.74
N GLY A 139 -19.11 7.14 -20.72
CA GLY A 139 -18.34 7.18 -19.48
C GLY A 139 -18.12 8.61 -18.99
N PHE A 140 -17.41 8.73 -17.87
CA PHE A 140 -17.10 9.99 -17.20
C PHE A 140 -16.29 10.98 -18.06
N SER A 141 -15.59 10.51 -19.10
CA SER A 141 -14.81 11.35 -20.02
C SER A 141 -15.64 11.95 -21.17
N GLY A 142 -16.94 11.67 -21.23
CA GLY A 142 -17.80 12.08 -22.35
C GLY A 142 -17.56 11.29 -23.64
N VAL A 143 -16.55 10.41 -23.68
CA VAL A 143 -16.26 9.57 -24.85
C VAL A 143 -17.22 8.38 -24.87
N PRO A 144 -17.93 8.14 -25.99
CA PRO A 144 -18.80 6.99 -26.13
C PRO A 144 -17.98 5.68 -26.19
N ALA A 145 -18.31 4.74 -25.31
CA ALA A 145 -17.82 3.37 -25.34
C ALA A 145 -18.85 2.45 -25.97
N PHE A 146 -18.42 1.58 -26.88
CA PHE A 146 -19.27 0.55 -27.46
C PHE A 146 -19.31 -0.67 -26.55
N VAL A 147 -20.51 -1.09 -26.20
CA VAL A 147 -20.74 -2.29 -25.38
C VAL A 147 -21.80 -3.17 -26.01
N ILE A 148 -21.73 -4.46 -25.68
CA ILE A 148 -22.68 -5.46 -26.13
C ILE A 148 -23.66 -5.72 -25.00
N LYS A 149 -24.96 -5.49 -25.25
CA LYS A 149 -26.02 -5.76 -24.29
C LYS A 149 -26.42 -7.21 -24.37
N SER A 150 -26.00 -8.00 -23.39
CA SER A 150 -26.51 -9.36 -23.19
C SER A 150 -27.62 -9.36 -22.14
N PHE A 151 -28.68 -10.11 -22.41
CA PHE A 151 -29.70 -10.46 -21.42
C PHE A 151 -29.50 -11.92 -21.05
N GLN A 152 -29.08 -12.19 -19.83
CA GLN A 152 -29.18 -13.51 -19.27
C GLN A 152 -30.59 -13.65 -18.69
N LYS A 153 -31.48 -14.36 -19.38
CA LYS A 153 -32.70 -14.85 -18.76
C LYS A 153 -32.27 -15.91 -17.75
N TYR A 154 -32.46 -15.62 -16.46
CA TYR A 154 -32.35 -16.61 -15.39
C TYR A 154 -33.50 -17.61 -15.51
#